data_AF-A0A2N9Y839-F1
#
_entry.id   AF-A0A2N9Y839-F1
#
_cell.length_a   1.000
_cell.length_b   1.000
_cell.length_c   1.000
_cell.angle_alpha   90.00
_cell.angle_beta   90.00
_cell.angle_gamma   90.00
#
_symmetry.space_group_name_H-M   'P 1'
#
loop_
_entity.id
_entity.type
_entity.pdbx_description
1 polymer ?
#
loop_
_entity_poly.entity_id
_entity_poly.type
_entity_poly.pdbx_seq_one_letter_code
_entity_poly.pdbx_strand_id
1 'polypeptide(L)' 'KTDKKSGIVNDANRYAVETVGNPAYPLELFQRVITVSLETMKIVKNLPNLVLRETE' A
#
# COMPACT_ATOMS: atom_id res chain seq x y z
N LYS A 1 0.14 17.43 2.17
CA LYS A 1 1.48 17.92 1.76
C LYS A 1 1.33 18.88 0.59
N THR A 2 1.94 20.06 0.67
CA THR A 2 1.84 21.05 -0.40
C THR A 2 3.08 21.01 -1.27
N ASP A 3 2.90 20.98 -2.59
CA ASP A 3 4.01 21.14 -3.52
C ASP A 3 4.48 22.60 -3.55
N LYS A 4 5.79 22.83 -3.46
CA LYS A 4 6.36 24.18 -3.33
C LYS A 4 6.32 24.97 -4.65
N LYS A 5 6.39 24.29 -5.79
CA LYS A 5 6.46 24.97 -7.10
C LYS A 5 5.07 25.36 -7.60
N SER A 6 4.11 24.45 -7.47
CA SER A 6 2.74 24.63 -7.94
C SER A 6 1.78 25.18 -6.88
N GLY A 7 2.13 25.08 -5.59
CA GLY A 7 1.23 25.42 -4.48
C GLY A 7 0.09 24.42 -4.26
N ILE A 8 0.04 23.33 -5.04
CA ILE A 8 -1.05 22.34 -4.97
C ILE A 8 -0.95 21.53 -3.66
N VAL A 9 -2.04 21.52 -2.91
CA VAL A 9 -2.17 20.75 -1.67
C VAL A 9 -2.67 19.34 -1.97
N ASN A 10 -1.85 18.33 -1.68
CA ASN A 10 -2.25 16.94 -1.62
C ASN A 10 -2.80 16.61 -0.23
N ASP A 11 -4.12 16.51 -0.12
CA ASP A 11 -4.86 16.23 1.11
C ASP A 11 -5.62 14.89 0.99
N ALA A 12 -5.17 13.90 1.77
CA ALA A 12 -5.76 12.57 1.80
C ALA A 12 -7.10 12.53 2.55
N ASN A 13 -7.31 13.41 3.54
CA ASN A 13 -8.58 13.47 4.28
C ASN A 13 -9.66 14.04 3.37
N ARG A 14 -9.31 15.04 2.55
CA ARG A 14 -10.22 15.59 1.54
C ARG A 14 -10.65 14.51 0.55
N TYR A 15 -9.72 13.70 0.04
CA TYR A 15 -10.03 12.57 -0.83
C TYR A 15 -10.96 11.53 -0.17
N ALA A 16 -10.71 11.22 1.11
CA ALA A 16 -11.53 10.28 1.86
C ALA A 16 -13.01 10.73 1.96
N VAL A 17 -13.24 12.02 2.17
CA VAL A 17 -14.60 12.58 2.30
C VAL A 17 -15.24 12.82 0.93
N GLU A 18 -14.56 13.48 0.00
CA GLU A 18 -15.16 13.97 -1.24
C GLU A 18 -15.26 12.90 -2.33
N THR A 19 -14.27 12.01 -2.43
CA THR A 19 -14.21 10.99 -3.49
C THR A 19 -14.70 9.63 -3.00
N VAL A 20 -14.24 9.20 -1.82
CA VAL A 20 -14.57 7.87 -1.26
C VAL A 20 -15.87 7.90 -0.46
N GLY A 21 -16.25 9.04 0.11
CA GLY A 21 -17.42 9.17 0.98
C GLY A 21 -17.27 8.49 2.35
N ASN A 22 -16.04 8.19 2.78
CA ASN A 22 -15.75 7.57 4.08
C ASN A 22 -14.58 8.29 4.78
N PRO A 23 -14.84 9.09 5.83
CA PRO A 23 -13.79 9.77 6.60
C PRO A 23 -12.79 8.81 7.27
N ALA A 24 -13.22 7.58 7.60
CA ALA A 24 -12.36 6.56 8.21
C ALA A 24 -11.47 5.82 7.18
N TYR A 25 -11.61 6.13 5.88
CA TYR A 25 -10.90 5.45 4.81
C TYR A 25 -9.37 5.37 5.01
N PRO A 26 -8.64 6.42 5.44
CA PRO A 26 -7.21 6.31 5.66
C PRO A 26 -6.82 5.27 6.71
N LEU A 27 -7.60 5.15 7.79
CA LEU A 27 -7.37 4.17 8.85
C LEU A 27 -7.69 2.75 8.38
N GLU A 28 -8.84 2.55 7.73
CA GLU A 28 -9.22 1.25 7.20
C GLU A 28 -8.23 0.76 6.13
N LEU A 29 -7.79 1.65 5.23
CA LEU A 29 -6.79 1.33 4.22
C LEU A 29 -5.47 0.90 4.88
N PHE A 30 -5.03 1.61 5.91
CA PHE A 30 -3.82 1.24 6.65
C PHE A 30 -3.92 -0.14 7.30
N GLN A 31 -5.07 -0.46 7.92
CA GLN A 31 -5.33 -1.79 8.48
C GLN A 31 -5.30 -2.87 7.39
N ARG A 32 -5.95 -2.64 6.24
CA ARG A 32 -5.91 -3.57 5.09
C ARG A 32 -4.49 -3.78 4.57
N VAL A 33 -3.67 -2.73 4.49
CA VAL A 33 -2.26 -2.83 4.07
C VAL A 33 -1.44 -3.67 5.05
N ILE A 34 -1.68 -3.55 6.36
CA ILE A 34 -1.03 -4.42 7.37
C ILE A 34 -1.40 -5.88 7.11
N THR A 35 -2.68 -6.18 6.91
CA THR A 35 -3.13 -7.54 6.60
C THR A 35 -2.49 -8.07 5.32
N VAL A 36 -2.53 -7.30 4.23
CA VAL A 36 -1.89 -7.69 2.95
C VAL A 36 -0.40 -7.95 3.15
N SER A 37 0.30 -7.13 3.94
CA SER A 37 1.73 -7.31 4.22
C SER A 37 2.01 -8.64 4.93
N LEU A 38 1.20 -9.00 5.94
CA LEU A 38 1.35 -10.26 6.67
C LEU A 38 1.03 -11.47 5.78
N GLU A 39 -0.05 -11.42 5.00
CA GLU A 39 -0.40 -12.48 4.06
C GLU A 39 0.66 -12.64 2.97
N THR A 40 1.24 -11.53 2.48
CA THR A 40 2.34 -11.56 1.52
C THR A 40 3.53 -12.33 2.08
N MET A 41 3.90 -12.08 3.35
CA MET A 41 4.99 -12.83 3.98
C MET A 41 4.68 -14.31 4.13
N LYS A 42 3.42 -14.70 4.37
CA LYS A 42 3.03 -16.12 4.40
C LYS A 42 3.19 -16.76 3.02
N ILE A 43 2.76 -16.07 1.95
CA ILE A 43 2.90 -16.56 0.57
C ILE A 43 4.38 -16.73 0.22
N VAL A 44 5.20 -15.70 0.47
CA VAL A 44 6.64 -15.74 0.17
C VAL A 44 7.34 -16.88 0.90
N LYS A 45 7.01 -17.13 2.18
CA LYS A 45 7.57 -18.23 2.96
C LYS A 45 7.16 -19.61 2.45
N ASN A 46 6.05 -19.71 1.74
CA ASN A 46 5.53 -20.96 1.17
C ASN A 46 5.98 -21.18 -0.29
N LEU A 47 6.76 -20.26 -0.88
CA LEU A 47 7.31 -20.47 -2.21
C LEU A 47 8.31 -21.64 -2.21
N PRO A 48 8.38 -22.42 -3.30
CA PRO A 48 9.40 -23.46 -3.43
C PRO A 48 10.81 -22.85 -3.40
N ASN A 49 11.79 -23.65 -2.97
CA ASN A 49 13.18 -23.25 -3.01
C ASN A 49 13.58 -22.83 -4.43
N LEU A 50 14.35 -21.75 -4.51
CA LEU A 50 14.91 -21.28 -5.78
C LEU A 50 15.93 -22.30 -6.28
N VAL A 51 15.62 -22.97 -7.39
CA VAL A 51 16.56 -23.85 -8.08
C VAL A 51 17.29 -23.04 -9.14
N LEU A 52 18.57 -22.75 -8.90
CA LEU A 52 19.44 -22.15 -9.90
C LEU A 52 19.95 -23.24 -10.84
N ARG A 53 19.90 -22.99 -12.15
CA ARG A 53 20.58 -23.84 -13.14
C ARG A 53 22.03 -23.37 -13.24
N GLU A 54 22.98 -24.28 -13.14
CA GLU A 54 24.37 -23.97 -13.48
C GLU A 54 24.44 -23.71 -14.99
N THR A 55 24.97 -22.55 -15.37
CA THR A 55 25.33 -22.23 -16.74
C THR A 55 26.76 -22.68 -16.98
N GLU A 56 26.97 -23.52 -18.01
CA GLU A 56 28.29 -23.90 -18.55
C GLU A 56 29.06 -22.70 -19.12
#